data_AF-A0A7C6DK92-F1
#
_entry.id   AF-A0A7C6DK92-F1
#
_cell.length_a   1.000
_cell.length_b   1.000
_cell.length_c   1.000
_cell.angle_alpha   90.00
_cell.angle_beta   90.00
_cell.angle_gamma   90.00
#
_symmetry.space_group_name_H-M   'P 1'
#
loop_
_entity.id
_entity.type
_entity.pdbx_description
1 polymer ?
#
loop_
_entity_poly.entity_id
_entity_poly.type
_entity_poly.pdbx_seq_one_letter_code
_entity_poly.pdbx_strand_id
1 'polypeptide(L)' 'GVVRACRQAGLLSEDGAVLALRMIDDRNLTAHTYNESLAQAIFGRLPEYARLMHVWLDAMDAGA' A
#
# COMPACT_ATOMS: atom_id res chain seq x y z
N GLY A 1 -11.72 -2.03 9.09
CA GLY A 1 -11.02 -1.41 7.94
C GLY A 1 -10.33 -2.51 7.17
N VAL A 2 -10.41 -2.49 5.84
CA VAL A 2 -10.01 -3.62 4.97
C VAL A 2 -8.57 -4.10 5.25
N VAL A 3 -7.61 -3.18 5.37
CA VAL A 3 -6.19 -3.53 5.67
C VAL A 3 -6.06 -4.36 6.96
N ARG A 4 -6.76 -3.98 8.04
CA ARG A 4 -6.72 -4.73 9.31
C ARG A 4 -7.34 -6.11 9.17
N ALA A 5 -8.44 -6.22 8.43
CA ALA A 5 -9.10 -7.50 8.19
C ALA A 5 -8.20 -8.44 7.36
N CYS A 6 -7.54 -7.93 6.32
CA CYS A 6 -6.61 -8.71 5.50
C CYS A 6 -5.40 -9.18 6.32
N ARG A 7 -4.87 -8.35 7.23
CA ARG A 7 -3.82 -8.78 8.16
C ARG A 7 -4.30 -9.85 9.14
N GLN A 8 -5.52 -9.73 9.68
CA GLN A 8 -6.11 -10.76 10.56
C GLN A 8 -6.36 -12.08 9.82
N ALA A 9 -6.68 -12.01 8.52
CA ALA A 9 -6.86 -13.16 7.65
C ALA A 9 -5.54 -13.74 7.10
N GLY A 10 -4.38 -13.16 7.45
CA GLY A 10 -3.07 -13.63 6.97
C GLY A 10 -2.71 -13.23 5.53
N LEU A 11 -3.55 -12.43 4.85
CA LEU A 11 -3.29 -11.92 3.49
C LEU A 11 -2.23 -10.81 3.46
N LEU A 12 -1.98 -10.18 4.60
CA LEU A 12 -0.94 -9.18 4.79
C LEU A 12 -0.12 -9.53 6.01
N SER A 13 1.21 -9.41 5.87
CA SER A 13 2.09 -9.39 7.02
C SER A 13 1.89 -8.11 7.84
N GLU A 14 2.51 -8.11 9.01
CA GLU A 14 2.59 -6.98 9.92
C GLU A 14 3.14 -5.72 9.22
N ASP A 15 4.32 -5.85 8.62
CA ASP A 15 4.99 -4.79 7.88
C ASP A 15 4.22 -4.41 6.61
N GLY A 16 3.61 -5.40 5.93
CA GLY A 16 2.77 -5.18 4.76
C GLY A 16 1.52 -4.35 5.09
N ALA A 17 0.91 -4.57 6.26
CA ALA A 17 -0.23 -3.79 6.72
C ALA A 17 0.16 -2.35 7.06
N VAL A 18 1.32 -2.13 7.70
CA VAL A 18 1.85 -0.79 7.96
C VAL A 18 2.12 -0.05 6.64
N LEU A 19 2.75 -0.73 5.68
CA LEU A 19 3.01 -0.16 4.36
C LEU A 19 1.72 0.14 3.58
N ALA A 20 0.71 -0.73 3.68
CA ALA A 20 -0.60 -0.51 3.07
C ALA A 20 -1.31 0.74 3.65
N LEU A 21 -1.21 0.96 4.96
CA LEU A 21 -1.75 2.18 5.58
C LEU A 21 -1.03 3.43 5.07
N ARG A 22 0.31 3.40 4.98
CA ARG A 22 1.09 4.49 4.41
C ARG A 22 0.72 4.76 2.95
N MET A 23 0.50 3.71 2.16
CA MET A 23 0.04 3.84 0.76
C MET A 23 -1.34 4.51 0.67
N ILE A 24 -2.26 4.21 1.60
CA ILE A 24 -3.57 4.86 1.68
C ILE A 24 -3.43 6.35 2.04
N ASP A 25 -2.52 6.69 2.96
CA ASP A 25 -2.23 8.08 3.31
C ASP A 25 -1.66 8.85 2.11
N ASP A 26 -0.67 8.28 1.40
CA ASP A 26 -0.10 8.88 0.20
C ASP A 26 -1.13 8.98 -0.94
N ARG A 27 -2.05 8.01 -1.07
CA ARG A 27 -3.19 8.09 -2.01
C ARG A 27 -4.08 9.29 -1.71
N ASN A 28 -4.29 9.64 -0.45
CA ASN A 28 -5.06 10.85 -0.10
C ASN A 28 -4.30 12.12 -0.46
N LEU A 29 -2.97 12.08 -0.43
CA LEU A 29 -2.09 13.20 -0.78
C LEU A 29 -1.90 13.40 -2.29
N THR A 30 -2.34 12.48 -3.15
CA THR A 30 -2.19 12.66 -4.61
C THR A 30 -2.96 13.85 -5.17
N ALA A 31 -4.00 14.30 -4.47
CA ALA A 31 -4.73 15.54 -4.79
C ALA A 31 -3.85 16.81 -4.63
N HIS A 32 -2.72 16.70 -3.93
CA HIS A 32 -1.78 17.80 -3.64
C HIS A 32 -0.47 17.72 -4.44
N THR A 33 -0.45 16.98 -5.55
CA THR A 33 0.75 16.78 -6.39
C THR A 33 1.26 18.03 -7.12
N TYR A 34 0.54 19.16 -7.03
CA TYR A 34 1.10 20.46 -7.40
C TYR A 34 2.27 20.87 -6.50
N ASN A 35 2.37 20.32 -5.27
CA ASN A 35 3.58 20.40 -4.47
C ASN A 35 4.59 19.38 -5.02
N GLU A 36 5.57 19.86 -5.78
CA GLU A 36 6.56 19.02 -6.44
C GLU A 36 7.36 18.15 -5.46
N SER A 37 7.76 18.69 -4.31
CA SER A 37 8.50 17.93 -3.29
C SER A 37 7.68 16.75 -2.75
N LEU A 38 6.37 16.94 -2.56
CA LEU A 38 5.45 15.89 -2.18
C LEU A 38 5.29 14.86 -3.30
N ALA A 39 5.13 15.32 -4.55
CA ALA A 39 5.00 14.44 -5.71
C ALA A 39 6.23 13.54 -5.89
N GLN A 40 7.44 14.10 -5.77
CA GLN A 40 8.70 13.35 -5.82
C GLN A 40 8.83 12.35 -4.67
N ALA A 41 8.41 12.74 -3.46
CA ALA A 41 8.42 11.86 -2.29
C ALA A 41 7.46 10.66 -2.44
N ILE A 42 6.24 10.88 -2.97
CA ILE A 42 5.29 9.81 -3.28
C ILE A 42 5.85 8.92 -4.39
N PHE A 43 6.37 9.53 -5.47
CA PHE A 43 6.95 8.81 -6.60
C PHE A 43 8.06 7.85 -6.16
N GLY A 44 8.95 8.29 -5.26
CA GLY A 44 10.02 7.46 -4.72
C GLY A 44 9.55 6.22 -3.95
N ARG A 45 8.30 6.18 -3.48
CA ARG A 45 7.72 5.05 -2.73
C ARG A 45 6.91 4.10 -3.62
N LEU A 46 6.54 4.52 -4.83
CA LEU A 46 5.73 3.71 -5.75
C LEU A 46 6.28 2.29 -6.00
N PRO A 47 7.61 2.06 -6.15
CA PRO A 47 8.13 0.71 -6.34
C PRO A 47 7.83 -0.23 -5.16
N GLU A 48 7.83 0.30 -3.94
CA GLU A 48 7.52 -0.46 -2.72
C GLU A 48 6.02 -0.81 -2.67
N TYR A 49 5.17 0.17 -3.01
CA TYR A 49 3.72 -0.04 -3.11
C TYR A 49 3.34 -1.03 -4.20
N ALA A 50 3.98 -0.98 -5.36
CA ALA A 50 3.76 -1.93 -6.45
C ALA A 50 4.09 -3.36 -6.01
N ARG A 51 5.24 -3.56 -5.34
CA ARG A 51 5.62 -4.87 -4.80
C ARG A 51 4.63 -5.37 -3.76
N LEU A 52 4.20 -4.52 -2.84
CA LEU A 52 3.18 -4.85 -1.85
C LEU A 52 1.88 -5.31 -2.51
N MET A 53 1.39 -4.58 -3.51
CA MET A 53 0.15 -4.93 -4.20
C MET A 53 0.25 -6.26 -4.93
N HIS A 54 1.39 -6.58 -5.55
CA HIS A 54 1.60 -7.91 -6.14
C HIS A 54 1.55 -9.02 -5.10
N VAL A 55 2.32 -8.91 -4.01
CA VAL A 55 2.30 -9.90 -2.93
C VAL A 55 0.90 -10.09 -2.35
N TRP A 56 0.16 -9.00 -2.20
CA TRP A 56 -1.19 -9.05 -1.65
C TRP A 56 -2.19 -9.70 -2.61
N LEU A 57 -2.10 -9.42 -3.92
CA LEU A 57 -2.92 -10.10 -4.93
C LEU A 57 -2.59 -11.60 -5.01
N ASP A 58 -1.31 -11.96 -5.03
CA ASP A 58 -0.86 -13.35 -5.04
C ASP A 58 -1.38 -14.12 -3.82
N ALA A 59 -1.43 -13.48 -2.65
CA ALA A 59 -2.00 -14.08 -1.44
C ALA A 59 -3.52 -14.31 -1.53
N MET A 60 -4.26 -13.44 -2.22
CA MET A 60 -5.69 -13.64 -2.46
C MET A 60 -5.93 -14.78 -3.44
N ASP A 61 -5.13 -14.85 -4.52
CA ASP A 61 -5.24 -15.90 -5.53
C ASP A 61 -4.85 -17.28 -4.96
N ALA A 62 -3.88 -17.34 -4.05
CA ALA A 62 -3.47 -18.58 -3.38
C ALA A 62 -4.50 -19.10 -2.34
N GLY A 63 -5.45 -18.25 -1.93
CA GLY A 63 -6.54 -18.59 -1.01
C GLY A 63 -7.85 -19.01 -1.68
N ALA A 64 -7.91 -18.97 -3.02
CA ALA A 64 -9.03 -19.44 -3.85
C ALA A 64 -8.85 -20.91 -4.25
#